data_AF-A0A964LWG7-F1
#
_entry.id   AF-A0A964LWG7-F1
#
_cell.length_a   1.000
_cell.length_b   1.000
_cell.length_c   1.000
_cell.angle_alpha   90.00
_cell.angle_beta   90.00
_cell.angle_gamma   90.00
#
_symmetry.space_group_name_H-M   'P 1'
#
loop_
_entity.id
_entity.type
_entity.pdbx_description
1 polymer ?
#
loop_
_entity_poly.entity_id
_entity_poly.type
_entity_poly.pdbx_seq_one_letter_code
_entity_poly.pdbx_strand_id
1 'polypeptide(L)' 'MGKLFEELKRRKVIRVVVVYAVVAWLLIQVADTVLPTFGAPIWVNQTLIFLFIIGFPIAITLA' A
#
# COMPACT_ATOMS: atom_id res chain seq x y z
N MET A 1 0.66 27.14 0.03
CA MET A 1 0.67 25.73 0.52
C MET A 1 -0.69 25.24 1.06
N GLY A 2 -1.81 26.00 1.02
CA GLY A 2 -3.10 25.55 1.61
C GLY A 2 -4.13 24.95 0.64
N LYS A 3 -4.19 25.41 -0.61
CA LYS A 3 -5.28 25.06 -1.55
C LYS A 3 -5.32 23.59 -1.97
N LEU A 4 -4.16 22.97 -2.25
CA LEU A 4 -4.07 21.55 -2.62
C LEU A 4 -4.51 20.61 -1.47
N PHE A 5 -4.17 20.93 -0.22
CA PHE A 5 -4.58 20.15 0.94
C PHE A 5 -6.09 20.27 1.23
N GLU A 6 -6.69 21.44 1.03
CA GLU A 6 -8.14 21.62 1.13
C GLU A 6 -8.91 20.90 0.01
N GLU A 7 -8.38 20.90 -1.21
CA GLU A 7 -8.99 20.16 -2.33
C GLU A 7 -8.90 18.64 -2.18
N LEU A 8 -7.77 18.12 -1.67
CA LEU A 8 -7.60 16.70 -1.35
C LEU A 8 -8.51 16.26 -0.19
N LYS A 9 -8.74 17.13 0.79
CA LYS A 9 -9.64 16.88 1.92
C LYS A 9 -11.12 16.84 1.50
N ARG A 10 -11.50 17.63 0.49
CA ARG A 10 -12.88 17.68 -0.04
C ARG A 10 -13.32 16.41 -0.78
N ARG A 11 -12.39 15.60 -1.30
CA ARG A 11 -12.69 14.42 -2.16
C ARG A 11 -12.56 13.05 -1.49
N LYS A 12 -12.46 12.95 -0.16
CA LYS A 12 -12.19 11.68 0.56
C LYS A 12 -10.88 10.95 0.16
N VAL A 13 -10.05 11.51 -0.73
CA VAL A 13 -8.79 10.89 -1.20
C VAL A 13 -7.85 10.57 -0.03
N ILE A 14 -7.79 11.44 0.99
CA ILE A 14 -7.00 11.18 2.21
C ILE A 14 -7.46 9.89 2.91
N ARG A 15 -8.76 9.62 2.96
CA ARG A 15 -9.29 8.38 3.56
C ARG A 15 -8.87 7.15 2.76
N VAL A 16 -8.92 7.23 1.42
CA VAL A 16 -8.49 6.13 0.53
C VAL A 16 -7.01 5.85 0.71
N VAL A 17 -6.17 6.89 0.74
CA VAL A 17 -4.73 6.76 0.95
C VAL A 17 -4.42 6.07 2.28
N VAL A 18 -5.08 6.47 3.37
CA VAL A 18 -4.89 5.86 4.70
C VAL A 18 -5.37 4.42 4.72
N VAL A 19 -6.56 4.12 4.18
CA VAL A 19 -7.09 2.75 4.13
C VAL A 19 -6.17 1.85 3.31
N TYR A 20 -5.71 2.31 2.14
CA TYR A 20 -4.78 1.54 1.33
C TYR A 20 -3.46 1.30 2.06
N ALA A 21 -2.89 2.33 2.70
CA ALA A 21 -1.65 2.18 3.46
C ALA A 21 -1.78 1.12 4.56
N VAL A 22 -2.90 1.12 5.30
CA VAL A 22 -3.18 0.12 6.33
C VAL A 22 -3.32 -1.29 5.73
N VAL A 23 -4.07 -1.44 4.64
CA VAL A 23 -4.28 -2.75 3.98
C VAL A 23 -2.98 -3.30 3.40
N ALA A 24 -2.22 -2.47 2.67
CA ALA A 24 -0.93 -2.87 2.10
C ALA A 24 0.07 -3.24 3.21
N TRP A 25 0.12 -2.46 4.29
CA TRP A 25 0.97 -2.75 5.45
C TRP A 25 0.62 -4.10 6.10
N LEU A 26 -0.68 -4.38 6.32
CA LEU A 26 -1.12 -5.66 6.87
C LEU A 26 -0.75 -6.83 5.95
N LEU A 27 -0.91 -6.67 4.63
CA LEU A 27 -0.54 -7.71 3.67
C LEU A 27 0.97 -7.98 3.66
N ILE A 28 1.79 -6.94 3.72
CA ILE A 28 3.25 -7.08 3.83
C ILE A 28 3.62 -7.80 5.13
N GLN A 29 3.01 -7.42 6.26
CA GLN A 29 3.30 -8.04 7.56
C GLN A 29 2.92 -9.53 7.59
N VAL A 30 1.80 -9.89 6.96
CA VAL A 30 1.40 -11.30 6.79
C VAL A 30 2.41 -12.02 5.88
N ALA A 31 2.77 -11.44 4.74
CA ALA A 31 3.75 -12.02 3.82
C ALA A 31 5.12 -12.23 4.50
N ASP A 32 5.61 -11.25 5.26
CA ASP A 32 6.84 -11.29 6.05
C ASP A 32 6.84 -12.42 7.08
N THR A 33 5.68 -12.79 7.62
CA THR A 33 5.55 -13.86 8.61
C THR A 33 5.43 -15.23 7.92
N VAL A 34 4.66 -15.28 6.84
CA VAL A 34 4.26 -16.52 6.18
C VAL A 34 5.34 -17.02 5.21
N LEU A 35 5.93 -16.15 4.39
CA LEU A 35 6.94 -16.52 3.39
C LEU A 35 8.17 -17.22 3.99
N PRO A 36 8.78 -16.72 5.09
CA PRO A 36 9.89 -17.41 5.72
C PRO A 36 9.49 -18.77 6.30
N THR A 37 8.25 -18.92 6.78
CA THR A 37 7.72 -20.20 7.29
C THR A 37 7.69 -21.26 6.19
N PHE A 38 7.48 -20.86 4.94
CA PHE A 38 7.55 -21.75 3.77
C PHE A 38 8.95 -21.90 3.17
N GLY A 39 9.98 -21.33 3.79
CA GLY A 39 11.35 -21.33 3.25
C GLY A 39 11.48 -20.52 1.96
N ALA A 40 10.57 -19.57 1.72
CA ALA A 40 10.60 -18.76 0.51
C ALA A 40 11.86 -17.87 0.49
N PRO A 41 12.53 -17.75 -0.67
CA PRO A 41 13.67 -16.87 -0.81
C PRO A 41 13.34 -15.40 -0.55
N ILE A 42 14.32 -14.63 -0.06
CA ILE A 42 14.17 -13.20 0.26
C ILE A 42 13.68 -12.36 -0.92
N TRP A 43 14.05 -12.74 -2.16
CA TRP A 43 13.65 -12.02 -3.37
C TRP A 43 12.14 -12.05 -3.61
N VAL A 44 11.44 -13.09 -3.14
CA VAL A 44 9.98 -13.20 -3.28
C VAL A 44 9.30 -12.10 -2.47
N ASN A 45 9.76 -11.88 -1.24
CA ASN A 45 9.24 -10.85 -0.37
C ASN A 45 9.52 -9.43 -0.91
N GLN A 46 10.75 -9.20 -1.39
CA GLN A 46 11.13 -7.94 -2.04
C GLN A 46 10.24 -7.61 -3.26
N THR A 47 9.92 -8.62 -4.06
CA THR A 47 9.07 -8.47 -5.26
C THR A 47 7.63 -8.11 -4.88
N LEU A 48 7.09 -8.74 -3.82
CA LEU A 48 5.75 -8.42 -3.30
C LEU A 48 5.64 -6.99 -2.78
N ILE A 49 6.63 -6.54 -2.01
CA ILE A 49 6.68 -5.16 -1.52
C ILE A 49 6.72 -4.18 -2.71
N PHE A 50 7.53 -4.46 -3.73
CA PHE A 50 7.57 -3.67 -4.96
C PHE A 50 6.20 -3.59 -5.65
N LEU A 51 5.48 -4.72 -5.70
CA LEU A 51 4.16 -4.80 -6.31
C LEU A 51 3.12 -3.98 -5.54
N PHE A 52 3.18 -3.96 -4.20
CA PHE A 52 2.33 -3.09 -3.37
C PHE A 52 2.62 -1.59 -3.58
N ILE A 53 3.88 -1.23 -3.76
CA ILE A 53 4.30 0.16 -4.06
C ILE A 53 3.77 0.60 -5.42
N ILE A 54 3.82 -0.26 -6.44
CA ILE A 54 3.30 0.03 -7.79
C ILE A 54 1.76 -0.03 -7.80
N GLY A 55 1.14 -0.88 -7.00
CA GLY A 55 -0.31 -0.96 -6.83
C GLY A 55 -0.92 0.28 -6.15
N PHE A 56 -0.12 1.01 -5.36
CA PHE A 56 -0.55 2.22 -4.63
C PHE A 56 -1.09 3.31 -5.57
N PRO A 57 -0.36 3.75 -6.62
CA PRO A 57 -0.87 4.73 -7.56
C PRO A 57 -2.10 4.23 -8.34
N ILE A 58 -2.22 2.93 -8.62
CA ILE A 58 -3.40 2.34 -9.29
C ILE A 58 -4.63 2.40 -8.38
N ALA A 59 -4.47 2.09 -7.10
CA ALA A 59 -5.56 2.16 -6.14
C ALA A 59 -6.04 3.60 -5.90
N ILE A 60 -5.14 4.58 -5.99
CA ILE A 60 -5.48 6.00 -5.92
C ILE A 60 -6.22 6.47 -7.16
N THR A 61 -5.88 5.99 -8.37
CA THR A 61 -6.57 6.42 -9.60
C THR A 61 -7.94 5.77 -9.80
N LEU A 62 -8.17 4.59 -9.23
CA LEU A 62 -9.46 3.90 -9.28
C LEU A 62 -10.48 4.38 -8.23
N ALA A 63 -10.05 5.13 -7.22
CA ALA A 63 -10.87 5.57 -6.09
C ALA A 63 -11.29 7.05 -6.18
#